data_AF-A0AAW6MAN8-F1
#
_entry.id   AF-A0AAW6MAN8-F1
#
_cell.length_a   1.000
_cell.length_b   1.000
_cell.length_c   1.000
_cell.angle_alpha   90.00
_cell.angle_beta   90.00
_cell.angle_gamma   90.00
#
_symmetry.space_group_name_H-M   'P 1'
#
loop_
_entity.id
_entity.type
_entity.pdbx_description
1 polymer ?
#
loop_
_entity_poly.entity_id
_entity_poly.type
_entity_poly.pdbx_seq_one_letter_code
_entity_poly.pdbx_strand_id
1 'polypeptide(L)'
;MNYGISILFRAIPLLMALFCFGYGAFVLDMGTDTNRFVAGPVVFSLGMICIALFATAGTIIRQIIHTYSTAAKYALPIIGYLAAVVCFIGGMTYINDGSTVAHFVAGHVICGVAFITACVATTATSSTRFTFITQNSKKTDHAVPAKSFSSAQADILIILAVVFAVTTWVWAFWLLGQSDIHTAYYVAGHVMAGLACICTSLVALVATIVRQIRNSYSGAERKWWPALVLVMGTLSILWGLWVLTNADPGKSSTGYIMIGLGLVCYSISSKVILLAVIWRNVFKLANRIPLIPVLTALTCLFLSAFLFEMTTLNDIYFVPARVLAGLGGICFTLFSIVSILESGTSN
;
A
#
# COMPACT_ATOMS: atom_id res chain seq x y z
N MET A 1 -4.70 8.60 -23.55
CA MET A 1 -3.35 8.27 -23.06
C MET A 1 -2.49 7.76 -24.22
N ASN A 2 -1.28 8.29 -24.40
CA ASN A 2 -0.33 7.82 -25.43
C ASN A 2 0.20 6.42 -25.08
N TYR A 3 0.43 5.57 -26.08
CA TYR A 3 0.98 4.22 -25.93
C TYR A 3 2.31 4.20 -25.15
N GLY A 4 3.23 5.12 -25.42
CA GLY A 4 4.52 5.20 -24.70
C GLY A 4 4.34 5.43 -23.20
N ILE A 5 3.46 6.37 -22.81
CA ILE A 5 3.11 6.63 -21.41
C ILE A 5 2.44 5.42 -20.76
N SER A 6 1.61 4.68 -21.52
CA SER A 6 0.99 3.45 -21.04
C SER A 6 2.00 2.35 -20.70
N ILE A 7 3.13 2.29 -21.41
CA ILE A 7 4.21 1.35 -21.11
C ILE A 7 4.95 1.81 -19.86
N LEU A 8 5.33 3.08 -19.80
CA LEU A 8 6.06 3.67 -18.67
C LEU A 8 5.33 3.44 -17.35
N PHE A 9 4.04 3.77 -17.28
CA PHE A 9 3.27 3.63 -16.04
C PHE A 9 3.02 2.17 -15.63
N ARG A 10 3.08 1.19 -16.54
CA ARG A 10 3.09 -0.25 -16.17
C ARG A 10 4.47 -0.73 -15.74
N ALA A 11 5.53 -0.15 -16.31
CA ALA A 11 6.90 -0.52 -16.00
C ALA A 11 7.32 -0.03 -14.61
N ILE A 12 6.85 1.14 -14.14
CA ILE A 12 7.23 1.70 -12.83
C ILE A 12 7.02 0.69 -11.68
N PRO A 13 5.82 0.09 -11.48
CA PRO A 13 5.64 -0.94 -10.45
C PRO A 13 6.62 -2.11 -10.56
N LEU A 14 6.94 -2.57 -11.78
CA LEU A 14 7.88 -3.68 -11.98
C LEU A 14 9.33 -3.27 -11.68
N LEU A 15 9.73 -2.06 -12.05
CA LEU A 15 11.04 -1.51 -11.71
C LEU A 15 11.19 -1.33 -10.19
N MET A 16 10.14 -0.89 -9.52
CA MET A 16 10.14 -0.78 -8.05
C MET A 16 10.08 -2.15 -7.37
N ALA A 17 9.43 -3.14 -7.97
CA ALA A 17 9.51 -4.53 -7.51
C ALA A 17 10.94 -5.07 -7.64
N LEU A 18 11.59 -4.86 -8.78
CA LEU A 18 13.00 -5.23 -9.00
C LEU A 18 13.91 -4.54 -7.99
N PHE A 19 13.70 -3.26 -7.72
CA PHE A 19 14.43 -2.54 -6.68
C PHE A 19 14.21 -3.18 -5.31
N CYS A 20 12.97 -3.44 -4.89
CA CYS A 20 12.69 -4.02 -3.56
C CYS A 20 13.27 -5.43 -3.42
N PHE A 21 13.09 -6.30 -4.42
CA PHE A 21 13.65 -7.65 -4.40
C PHE A 21 15.17 -7.64 -4.45
N GLY A 22 15.76 -6.90 -5.40
CA GLY A 22 17.21 -6.82 -5.56
C GLY A 22 17.88 -6.18 -4.35
N TYR A 23 17.32 -5.09 -3.83
CA TYR A 23 17.85 -4.41 -2.66
C TYR A 23 17.67 -5.23 -1.37
N GLY A 24 16.51 -5.85 -1.17
CA GLY A 24 16.28 -6.74 -0.04
C GLY A 24 17.20 -7.96 -0.05
N ALA A 25 17.40 -8.59 -1.21
CA ALA A 25 18.34 -9.69 -1.39
C ALA A 25 19.79 -9.26 -1.16
N PHE A 26 20.17 -8.09 -1.68
CA PHE A 26 21.50 -7.52 -1.45
C PHE A 26 21.78 -7.26 0.03
N VAL A 27 20.82 -6.72 0.78
CA VAL A 27 20.97 -6.48 2.22
C VAL A 27 21.17 -7.80 3.00
N LEU A 28 20.46 -8.86 2.59
CA LEU A 28 20.59 -10.21 3.14
C LEU A 28 21.95 -10.86 2.85
N ASP A 29 22.45 -10.72 1.63
CA ASP A 29 23.67 -11.42 1.18
C ASP A 29 24.96 -10.78 1.73
N MET A 30 24.93 -9.47 1.98
CA MET A 30 26.12 -8.67 2.33
C MET A 30 26.55 -8.77 3.81
N GLY A 31 26.16 -9.81 4.56
CA GLY A 31 26.65 -10.06 5.92
C GLY A 31 25.68 -10.83 6.82
N THR A 32 26.14 -11.21 8.01
CA THR A 32 25.40 -12.04 8.98
C THR A 32 24.85 -11.27 10.18
N ASP A 33 24.81 -9.94 10.11
CA ASP A 33 24.31 -9.09 11.19
C ASP A 33 22.80 -9.28 11.41
N THR A 34 22.37 -9.34 12.68
CA THR A 34 20.97 -9.52 13.08
C THR A 34 20.01 -8.52 12.41
N ASN A 35 20.43 -7.26 12.22
CA ASN A 35 19.61 -6.23 11.58
C ASN A 35 19.34 -6.50 10.09
N ARG A 36 20.20 -7.26 9.41
CA ARG A 36 20.02 -7.64 7.99
C ARG A 36 18.91 -8.67 7.84
N PHE A 37 18.80 -9.59 8.79
CA PHE A 37 17.70 -10.56 8.88
C PHE A 37 16.35 -9.91 9.21
N VAL A 38 16.32 -8.63 9.62
CA VAL A 38 15.09 -7.83 9.66
C VAL A 38 14.90 -7.04 8.37
N ALA A 39 15.86 -6.17 8.05
CA ALA A 39 15.72 -5.19 6.98
C ALA A 39 15.57 -5.84 5.60
N GLY A 40 16.40 -6.84 5.30
CA GLY A 40 16.46 -7.47 3.99
C GLY A 40 15.17 -8.21 3.61
N PRO A 41 14.67 -9.16 4.43
CA PRO A 41 13.40 -9.84 4.17
C PRO A 41 12.20 -8.89 4.12
N VAL A 42 12.16 -7.87 5.00
CA VAL A 42 11.09 -6.88 4.99
C VAL A 42 11.10 -6.09 3.68
N VAL A 43 12.25 -5.53 3.28
CA VAL A 43 12.38 -4.79 2.02
C VAL A 43 12.10 -5.68 0.81
N PHE A 44 12.56 -6.93 0.82
CA PHE A 44 12.25 -7.91 -0.22
C PHE A 44 10.74 -8.11 -0.34
N SER A 45 10.04 -8.29 0.77
CA SER A 45 8.58 -8.50 0.78
C SER A 45 7.78 -7.31 0.24
N LEU A 46 8.29 -6.07 0.36
CA LEU A 46 7.67 -4.88 -0.25
C LEU A 46 7.57 -4.99 -1.78
N GLY A 47 8.45 -5.78 -2.42
CA GLY A 47 8.35 -6.10 -3.84
C GLY A 47 7.03 -6.80 -4.21
N MET A 48 6.44 -7.58 -3.30
CA MET A 48 5.16 -8.26 -3.52
C MET A 48 4.00 -7.25 -3.64
N ILE A 49 4.05 -6.15 -2.88
CA ILE A 49 3.09 -5.03 -3.02
C ILE A 49 3.22 -4.43 -4.42
N CYS A 50 4.45 -4.24 -4.90
CA CYS A 50 4.71 -3.70 -6.24
C CYS A 50 4.17 -4.61 -7.36
N ILE A 51 4.23 -5.94 -7.20
CA ILE A 51 3.60 -6.90 -8.12
C ILE A 51 2.06 -6.74 -8.12
N ALA A 52 1.43 -6.58 -6.95
CA ALA A 52 -0.01 -6.31 -6.89
C ALA A 52 -0.39 -4.92 -7.47
N LEU A 53 0.48 -3.91 -7.30
CA LEU A 53 0.32 -2.60 -7.92
C LEU A 53 0.47 -2.67 -9.44
N PHE A 54 1.38 -3.51 -9.96
CA PHE A 54 1.46 -3.82 -11.39
C PHE A 54 0.14 -4.42 -11.90
N ALA A 55 -0.46 -5.37 -11.17
CA ALA A 55 -1.75 -5.93 -11.54
C ALA A 55 -2.85 -4.86 -11.61
N THR A 56 -2.84 -3.90 -10.68
CA THR A 56 -3.75 -2.75 -10.67
C THR A 56 -3.51 -1.84 -11.89
N ALA A 57 -2.26 -1.44 -12.13
CA ALA A 57 -1.87 -0.60 -13.27
C ALA A 57 -2.25 -1.27 -14.59
N GLY A 58 -1.90 -2.54 -14.76
CA GLY A 58 -2.20 -3.34 -15.94
C GLY A 58 -3.71 -3.47 -16.17
N THR A 59 -4.50 -3.61 -15.11
CA THR A 59 -5.96 -3.70 -15.19
C THR A 59 -6.56 -2.40 -15.70
N ILE A 60 -6.16 -1.26 -15.13
CA ILE A 60 -6.74 0.04 -15.48
C ILE A 60 -6.24 0.51 -16.85
N ILE A 61 -4.93 0.47 -17.11
CA ILE A 61 -4.33 0.95 -18.37
C ILE A 61 -4.90 0.20 -19.56
N ARG A 62 -4.96 -1.15 -19.50
CA ARG A 62 -5.46 -1.95 -20.62
C ARG A 62 -6.91 -1.62 -20.95
N GLN A 63 -7.73 -1.24 -19.95
CA GLN A 63 -9.09 -0.74 -20.19
C GLN A 63 -9.09 0.63 -20.87
N ILE A 64 -8.25 1.56 -20.42
CA ILE A 64 -8.14 2.91 -20.99
C ILE A 64 -7.68 2.89 -22.45
N ILE A 65 -6.76 1.97 -22.82
CA ILE A 65 -6.25 1.85 -24.20
C ILE A 65 -6.95 0.77 -25.02
N HIS A 66 -8.09 0.23 -24.55
CA HIS A 66 -8.91 -0.76 -25.24
C HIS A 66 -8.19 -2.08 -25.62
N THR A 67 -7.23 -2.52 -24.80
CA THR A 67 -6.50 -3.81 -24.95
C THR A 67 -6.79 -4.80 -23.82
N TYR A 68 -7.89 -4.60 -23.10
CA TYR A 68 -8.26 -5.43 -21.96
C TYR A 68 -9.01 -6.68 -22.41
N SER A 69 -8.29 -7.81 -22.42
CA SER A 69 -8.83 -9.12 -22.78
C SER A 69 -9.42 -9.86 -21.57
N THR A 70 -10.25 -10.87 -21.86
CA THR A 70 -10.76 -11.79 -20.82
C THR A 70 -9.63 -12.47 -20.05
N ALA A 71 -8.53 -12.84 -20.72
CA ALA A 71 -7.36 -13.40 -20.04
C ALA A 71 -6.76 -12.42 -19.03
N ALA A 72 -6.54 -11.16 -19.42
CA ALA A 72 -6.01 -10.12 -18.52
C ALA A 72 -6.94 -9.83 -17.34
N LYS A 73 -8.26 -9.97 -17.55
CA LYS A 73 -9.27 -9.78 -16.50
C LYS A 73 -9.11 -10.73 -15.31
N TYR A 74 -8.68 -11.96 -15.55
CA TYR A 74 -8.48 -12.95 -14.50
C TYR A 74 -7.01 -13.07 -14.10
N ALA A 75 -6.09 -13.08 -15.06
CA ALA A 75 -4.67 -13.29 -14.79
C ALA A 75 -4.07 -12.20 -13.89
N LEU A 76 -4.39 -10.92 -14.10
CA LEU A 76 -3.79 -9.83 -13.33
C LEU A 76 -4.20 -9.89 -11.84
N PRO A 77 -5.50 -9.97 -11.48
CA PRO A 77 -5.89 -10.20 -10.09
C PRO A 77 -5.29 -11.46 -9.46
N ILE A 78 -5.27 -12.59 -10.20
CA ILE A 78 -4.72 -13.86 -9.72
C ILE A 78 -3.24 -13.69 -9.35
N ILE A 79 -2.44 -13.05 -10.21
CA ILE A 79 -1.02 -12.76 -9.91
C ILE A 79 -0.88 -11.95 -8.62
N GLY A 80 -1.72 -10.94 -8.41
CA GLY A 80 -1.71 -10.13 -7.18
C GLY A 80 -2.03 -10.96 -5.92
N TYR A 81 -3.03 -11.83 -5.96
CA TYR A 81 -3.36 -12.70 -4.83
C TYR A 81 -2.32 -13.80 -4.60
N LEU A 82 -1.76 -14.38 -5.66
CA LEU A 82 -0.66 -15.33 -5.54
C LEU A 82 0.56 -14.68 -4.89
N ALA A 83 0.86 -13.43 -5.26
CA ALA A 83 1.90 -12.65 -4.61
C ALA A 83 1.63 -12.48 -3.10
N ALA A 84 0.38 -12.19 -2.72
CA ALA A 84 0.01 -12.11 -1.30
C ALA A 84 0.17 -13.46 -0.58
N VAL A 85 -0.27 -14.56 -1.17
CA VAL A 85 -0.15 -15.91 -0.58
C VAL A 85 1.32 -16.30 -0.39
N VAL A 86 2.15 -16.13 -1.42
CA VAL A 86 3.59 -16.41 -1.34
C VAL A 86 4.25 -15.55 -0.26
N CYS A 87 3.90 -14.28 -0.18
CA CYS A 87 4.40 -13.37 0.86
C CYS A 87 3.98 -13.85 2.26
N PHE A 88 2.71 -14.25 2.44
CA PHE A 88 2.20 -14.72 3.73
C PHE A 88 2.88 -16.01 4.17
N ILE A 89 3.00 -16.99 3.26
CA ILE A 89 3.73 -18.24 3.54
C ILE A 89 5.17 -17.94 3.91
N GLY A 90 5.84 -17.06 3.16
CA GLY A 90 7.21 -16.63 3.45
C GLY A 90 7.36 -15.97 4.83
N GLY A 91 6.39 -15.15 5.24
CA GLY A 91 6.35 -14.57 6.59
C GLY A 91 6.17 -15.63 7.68
N MET A 92 5.23 -16.56 7.49
CA MET A 92 4.98 -17.66 8.43
C MET A 92 6.17 -18.62 8.55
N THR A 93 6.84 -18.96 7.44
CA THR A 93 8.07 -19.76 7.49
C THR A 93 9.16 -19.00 8.23
N TYR A 94 9.28 -17.68 8.02
CA TYR A 94 10.27 -16.87 8.74
C TYR A 94 10.05 -16.83 10.25
N ILE A 95 8.78 -16.79 10.69
CA ILE A 95 8.40 -16.90 12.12
C ILE A 95 8.74 -18.29 12.67
N ASN A 96 8.47 -19.35 11.92
CA ASN A 96 8.61 -20.74 12.39
C ASN A 96 10.05 -21.26 12.35
N ASP A 97 10.85 -20.85 11.37
CA ASP A 97 12.22 -21.33 11.18
C ASP A 97 13.22 -20.67 12.13
N GLY A 98 12.90 -19.49 12.66
CA GLY A 98 13.84 -18.68 13.43
C GLY A 98 13.62 -18.73 14.94
N SER A 99 14.63 -19.11 15.70
CA SER A 99 14.67 -18.94 17.16
C SER A 99 15.14 -17.54 17.60
N THR A 100 15.29 -16.60 16.66
CA THR A 100 15.89 -15.28 16.91
C THR A 100 14.87 -14.15 16.86
N VAL A 101 15.19 -13.07 17.58
CA VAL A 101 14.39 -11.83 17.63
C VAL A 101 14.19 -11.21 16.24
N ALA A 102 15.19 -11.29 15.37
CA ALA A 102 15.10 -10.76 14.01
C ALA A 102 14.04 -11.48 13.19
N HIS A 103 14.03 -12.81 13.26
CA HIS A 103 13.05 -13.65 12.57
C HIS A 103 11.63 -13.39 13.06
N PHE A 104 11.47 -13.24 14.37
CA PHE A 104 10.19 -12.86 14.96
C PHE A 104 9.68 -11.53 14.39
N VAL A 105 10.49 -10.46 14.45
CA VAL A 105 10.05 -9.13 13.99
C VAL A 105 9.78 -9.14 12.48
N ALA A 106 10.72 -9.64 11.68
CA ALA A 106 10.59 -9.61 10.23
C ALA A 106 9.41 -10.46 9.75
N GLY A 107 9.23 -11.66 10.31
CA GLY A 107 8.17 -12.57 9.90
C GLY A 107 6.78 -11.98 10.10
N HIS A 108 6.54 -11.35 11.26
CA HIS A 108 5.29 -10.62 11.52
C HIS A 108 5.06 -9.48 10.52
N VAL A 109 6.09 -8.67 10.28
CA VAL A 109 6.02 -7.55 9.32
C VAL A 109 5.74 -8.06 7.90
N ILE A 110 6.36 -9.15 7.46
CA ILE A 110 6.13 -9.78 6.15
C ILE A 110 4.69 -10.28 6.04
N CYS A 111 4.13 -10.91 7.09
CA CYS A 111 2.72 -11.28 7.13
C CYS A 111 1.80 -10.04 6.99
N GLY A 112 2.11 -8.94 7.66
CA GLY A 112 1.40 -7.67 7.48
C GLY A 112 1.50 -7.11 6.05
N VAL A 113 2.68 -7.19 5.42
CA VAL A 113 2.90 -6.83 4.01
C VAL A 113 2.08 -7.72 3.07
N ALA A 114 1.90 -9.00 3.40
CA ALA A 114 1.04 -9.90 2.65
C ALA A 114 -0.44 -9.45 2.67
N PHE A 115 -0.95 -8.96 3.81
CA PHE A 115 -2.30 -8.42 3.89
C PHE A 115 -2.46 -7.12 3.08
N ILE A 116 -1.46 -6.24 3.06
CA ILE A 116 -1.44 -5.08 2.14
C ILE A 116 -1.49 -5.56 0.69
N THR A 117 -0.65 -6.54 0.34
CA THR A 117 -0.60 -7.11 -1.02
C THR A 117 -1.97 -7.67 -1.42
N ALA A 118 -2.68 -8.34 -0.52
CA ALA A 118 -4.03 -8.86 -0.76
C ALA A 118 -5.07 -7.73 -0.92
N CYS A 119 -4.99 -6.67 -0.12
CA CYS A 119 -5.83 -5.47 -0.28
C CYS A 119 -5.59 -4.76 -1.64
N VAL A 120 -4.34 -4.69 -2.10
CA VAL A 120 -4.01 -4.14 -3.42
C VAL A 120 -4.51 -5.06 -4.53
N ALA A 121 -4.40 -6.39 -4.38
CA ALA A 121 -4.99 -7.34 -5.33
C ALA A 121 -6.53 -7.22 -5.38
N THR A 122 -7.17 -6.94 -4.24
CA THR A 122 -8.60 -6.62 -4.16
C THR A 122 -8.92 -5.32 -4.91
N THR A 123 -8.04 -4.32 -4.83
CA THR A 123 -8.13 -3.07 -5.61
C THR A 123 -8.01 -3.32 -7.11
N ALA A 124 -7.11 -4.20 -7.55
CA ALA A 124 -7.03 -4.62 -8.95
C ALA A 124 -8.34 -5.30 -9.40
N THR A 125 -8.88 -6.18 -8.56
CA THR A 125 -10.13 -6.92 -8.82
C THR A 125 -11.34 -5.99 -8.93
N SER A 126 -11.48 -5.03 -7.99
CA SER A 126 -12.53 -4.02 -8.05
C SER A 126 -12.39 -3.09 -9.25
N SER A 127 -11.18 -2.90 -9.77
CA SER A 127 -10.91 -2.08 -10.95
C SER A 127 -11.16 -2.79 -12.29
N THR A 128 -11.59 -4.06 -12.31
CA THR A 128 -11.80 -4.82 -13.56
C THR A 128 -12.91 -4.26 -14.47
N ARG A 129 -13.70 -3.29 -13.98
CA ARG A 129 -14.74 -2.59 -14.74
C ARG A 129 -14.61 -1.07 -14.61
N PHE A 130 -13.37 -0.59 -14.58
CA PHE A 130 -12.98 0.80 -14.30
C PHE A 130 -13.69 1.82 -15.19
N THR A 131 -13.96 1.50 -16.46
CA THR A 131 -14.62 2.41 -17.41
C THR A 131 -16.01 2.87 -16.96
N PHE A 132 -16.69 2.13 -16.07
CA PHE A 132 -17.96 2.59 -15.50
C PHE A 132 -17.80 3.79 -14.58
N ILE A 133 -16.63 4.01 -13.96
CA ILE A 133 -16.42 5.18 -13.10
C ILE A 133 -16.59 6.47 -13.89
N THR A 134 -15.96 6.56 -15.07
CA THR A 134 -16.04 7.75 -15.93
C THR A 134 -17.39 7.90 -16.61
N GLN A 135 -18.05 6.79 -16.93
CA GLN A 135 -19.41 6.82 -17.48
C GLN A 135 -20.43 7.29 -16.45
N ASN A 136 -20.35 6.77 -15.23
CA ASN A 136 -21.29 7.10 -14.15
C ASN A 136 -21.03 8.49 -13.56
N SER A 137 -19.78 8.99 -13.57
CA SER A 137 -19.48 10.35 -13.12
C SER A 137 -20.18 11.43 -13.95
N LYS A 138 -20.55 11.13 -15.21
CA LYS A 138 -21.31 12.03 -16.10
C LYS A 138 -22.82 11.94 -15.91
N LYS A 139 -23.32 10.96 -15.16
CA LYS A 139 -24.77 10.75 -14.94
C LYS A 139 -25.27 11.55 -13.74
N THR A 140 -26.52 12.01 -13.85
CA THR A 140 -27.26 12.67 -12.76
C THR A 140 -28.10 11.69 -11.94
N ASP A 141 -28.46 10.53 -12.52
CA ASP A 141 -29.21 9.47 -11.86
C ASP A 141 -28.33 8.50 -11.05
N HIS A 142 -28.98 7.61 -10.30
CA HIS A 142 -28.37 6.50 -9.56
C HIS A 142 -28.68 5.14 -10.19
N ALA A 143 -28.96 5.09 -11.50
CA ALA A 143 -29.27 3.85 -12.19
C ALA A 143 -28.03 2.95 -12.26
N VAL A 144 -28.16 1.72 -11.76
CA VAL A 144 -27.08 0.73 -11.73
C VAL A 144 -26.84 0.19 -13.15
N PRO A 145 -25.62 0.27 -13.71
CA PRO A 145 -25.36 -0.27 -15.04
C PRO A 145 -25.47 -1.80 -15.09
N ALA A 146 -26.12 -2.36 -16.11
CA ALA A 146 -26.39 -3.80 -16.23
C ALA A 146 -25.13 -4.69 -16.22
N LYS A 147 -24.00 -4.19 -16.74
CA LYS A 147 -22.71 -4.89 -16.75
C LYS A 147 -21.78 -4.48 -15.59
N SER A 148 -22.25 -3.70 -14.62
CA SER A 148 -21.51 -3.40 -13.39
C SER A 148 -21.58 -4.56 -12.39
N PHE A 149 -20.81 -4.50 -11.30
CA PHE A 149 -20.84 -5.54 -10.27
C PHE A 149 -22.25 -5.70 -9.69
N SER A 150 -22.66 -6.93 -9.40
CA SER A 150 -23.84 -7.14 -8.55
C SER A 150 -23.59 -6.57 -7.15
N SER A 151 -24.65 -6.34 -6.37
CA SER A 151 -24.46 -5.89 -4.98
C SER A 151 -23.63 -6.87 -4.18
N ALA A 152 -23.94 -8.18 -4.27
CA ALA A 152 -23.17 -9.22 -3.59
C ALA A 152 -21.69 -9.21 -3.98
N GLN A 153 -21.35 -9.07 -5.27
CA GLN A 153 -19.96 -8.98 -5.72
C GLN A 153 -19.25 -7.76 -5.14
N ALA A 154 -19.95 -6.62 -5.11
CA ALA A 154 -19.44 -5.39 -4.55
C ALA A 154 -19.16 -5.51 -3.04
N ASP A 155 -20.12 -6.06 -2.31
CA ASP A 155 -20.04 -6.23 -0.86
C ASP A 155 -18.93 -7.23 -0.48
N ILE A 156 -18.79 -8.34 -1.22
CA ILE A 156 -17.71 -9.31 -1.03
C ILE A 156 -16.33 -8.66 -1.16
N LEU A 157 -16.11 -7.81 -2.17
CA LEU A 157 -14.82 -7.14 -2.36
C LEU A 157 -14.49 -6.18 -1.21
N ILE A 158 -15.49 -5.45 -0.71
CA ILE A 158 -15.31 -4.55 0.44
C ILE A 158 -15.05 -5.35 1.71
N ILE A 159 -15.87 -6.39 1.98
CA ILE A 159 -15.72 -7.26 3.15
C ILE A 159 -14.35 -7.93 3.16
N LEU A 160 -13.86 -8.39 2.01
CA LEU A 160 -12.55 -9.02 1.90
C LEU A 160 -11.42 -8.06 2.33
N ALA A 161 -11.44 -6.82 1.85
CA ALA A 161 -10.48 -5.80 2.28
C ALA A 161 -10.62 -5.46 3.79
N VAL A 162 -11.85 -5.41 4.30
CA VAL A 162 -12.13 -5.18 5.73
C VAL A 162 -11.56 -6.32 6.58
N VAL A 163 -11.73 -7.57 6.18
CA VAL A 163 -11.19 -8.74 6.88
C VAL A 163 -9.68 -8.66 7.00
N PHE A 164 -8.97 -8.31 5.92
CA PHE A 164 -7.51 -8.12 5.98
C PHE A 164 -7.10 -6.97 6.92
N ALA A 165 -7.80 -5.83 6.87
CA ALA A 165 -7.52 -4.70 7.75
C ALA A 165 -7.77 -5.04 9.23
N VAL A 166 -8.91 -5.66 9.55
CA VAL A 166 -9.26 -6.07 10.92
C VAL A 166 -8.28 -7.13 11.44
N THR A 167 -7.93 -8.12 10.62
CA THR A 167 -6.95 -9.15 10.99
C THR A 167 -5.61 -8.51 11.33
N THR A 168 -5.16 -7.54 10.53
CA THR A 168 -3.89 -6.83 10.78
C THR A 168 -3.95 -6.00 12.08
N TRP A 169 -5.08 -5.32 12.35
CA TRP A 169 -5.28 -4.58 13.61
C TRP A 169 -5.29 -5.49 14.84
N VAL A 170 -6.05 -6.58 14.79
CA VAL A 170 -6.11 -7.57 15.88
C VAL A 170 -4.72 -8.11 16.16
N TRP A 171 -3.97 -8.44 15.12
CA TRP A 171 -2.60 -8.92 15.27
C TRP A 171 -1.66 -7.85 15.84
N ALA A 172 -1.76 -6.60 15.36
CA ALA A 172 -0.98 -5.48 15.88
C ALA A 172 -1.23 -5.27 17.39
N PHE A 173 -2.48 -5.25 17.83
CA PHE A 173 -2.81 -5.09 19.25
C PHE A 173 -2.43 -6.29 20.09
N TRP A 174 -2.53 -7.51 19.56
CA TRP A 174 -2.05 -8.71 20.24
C TRP A 174 -0.53 -8.66 20.50
N LEU A 175 0.24 -8.17 19.52
CA LEU A 175 1.69 -7.95 19.69
C LEU A 175 1.97 -6.83 20.69
N LEU A 176 1.28 -5.68 20.57
CA LEU A 176 1.47 -4.55 21.48
C LEU A 176 1.08 -4.88 22.92
N GLY A 177 0.06 -5.72 23.14
CA GLY A 177 -0.31 -6.19 24.48
C GLY A 177 0.76 -7.04 25.17
N GLN A 178 1.79 -7.47 24.43
CA GLN A 178 2.94 -8.23 24.93
C GLN A 178 4.24 -7.41 24.89
N SER A 179 4.16 -6.09 24.69
CA SER A 179 5.34 -5.23 24.55
C SER A 179 6.26 -5.23 25.77
N ASP A 180 5.71 -5.53 26.95
CA ASP A 180 6.44 -5.57 28.21
C ASP A 180 7.25 -6.86 28.39
N ILE A 181 6.93 -7.92 27.63
CA ILE A 181 7.61 -9.21 27.69
C ILE A 181 8.96 -9.14 26.97
N HIS A 182 8.98 -8.60 25.75
CA HIS A 182 10.20 -8.47 24.97
C HIS A 182 10.09 -7.34 23.94
N THR A 183 11.20 -6.64 23.68
CA THR A 183 11.25 -5.47 22.76
C THR A 183 10.81 -5.81 21.34
N ALA A 184 10.99 -7.06 20.92
CA ALA A 184 10.52 -7.58 19.64
C ALA A 184 9.00 -7.38 19.42
N TYR A 185 8.19 -7.62 20.46
CA TYR A 185 6.73 -7.41 20.42
C TYR A 185 6.39 -5.93 20.27
N TYR A 186 7.13 -5.06 20.94
CA TYR A 186 7.00 -3.61 20.80
C TYR A 186 7.28 -3.18 19.35
N VAL A 187 8.41 -3.60 18.77
CA VAL A 187 8.79 -3.24 17.39
C VAL A 187 7.80 -3.80 16.39
N ALA A 188 7.53 -5.10 16.43
CA ALA A 188 6.61 -5.76 15.50
C ALA A 188 5.19 -5.19 15.60
N GLY A 189 4.69 -4.96 16.82
CA GLY A 189 3.36 -4.41 17.06
C GLY A 189 3.17 -3.00 16.49
N HIS A 190 4.13 -2.11 16.68
CA HIS A 190 4.09 -0.74 16.14
C HIS A 190 4.14 -0.71 14.61
N VAL A 191 5.00 -1.52 14.00
CA VAL A 191 5.07 -1.65 12.54
C VAL A 191 3.77 -2.24 12.00
N MET A 192 3.24 -3.30 12.63
CA MET A 192 1.95 -3.92 12.27
C MET A 192 0.78 -2.93 12.37
N ALA A 193 0.77 -2.04 13.37
CA ALA A 193 -0.25 -0.99 13.46
C ALA A 193 -0.18 -0.03 12.26
N GLY A 194 1.02 0.37 11.82
CA GLY A 194 1.18 1.16 10.60
C GLY A 194 0.72 0.42 9.34
N LEU A 195 0.99 -0.89 9.23
CA LEU A 195 0.50 -1.72 8.13
C LEU A 195 -1.03 -1.87 8.16
N ALA A 196 -1.64 -1.91 9.35
CA ALA A 196 -3.08 -1.92 9.53
C ALA A 196 -3.74 -0.60 9.09
N CYS A 197 -3.09 0.55 9.34
CA CYS A 197 -3.50 1.85 8.80
C CYS A 197 -3.51 1.85 7.26
N ILE A 198 -2.51 1.24 6.62
CA ILE A 198 -2.46 1.09 5.16
C ILE A 198 -3.61 0.19 4.67
N CYS A 199 -3.84 -0.98 5.29
CA CYS A 199 -4.94 -1.86 4.92
C CYS A 199 -6.30 -1.14 5.06
N THR A 200 -6.51 -0.41 6.15
CA THR A 200 -7.72 0.40 6.37
C THR A 200 -7.88 1.47 5.31
N SER A 201 -6.78 2.10 4.87
CA SER A 201 -6.78 3.06 3.77
C SER A 201 -7.16 2.42 2.43
N LEU A 202 -6.77 1.17 2.19
CA LEU A 202 -7.13 0.42 0.99
C LEU A 202 -8.59 -0.03 0.99
N VAL A 203 -9.21 -0.28 2.16
CA VAL A 203 -10.67 -0.48 2.26
C VAL A 203 -11.42 0.70 1.65
N ALA A 204 -11.00 1.93 1.97
CA ALA A 204 -11.59 3.13 1.41
C ALA A 204 -11.49 3.16 -0.11
N LEU A 205 -10.31 2.84 -0.65
CA LEU A 205 -10.09 2.79 -2.09
C LEU A 205 -10.96 1.74 -2.78
N VAL A 206 -11.04 0.52 -2.24
CA VAL A 206 -11.88 -0.55 -2.79
C VAL A 206 -13.35 -0.14 -2.76
N ALA A 207 -13.83 0.38 -1.63
CA ALA A 207 -15.22 0.81 -1.48
C ALA A 207 -15.58 1.95 -2.45
N THR A 208 -14.72 2.96 -2.59
CA THR A 208 -14.91 4.05 -3.56
C THR A 208 -15.02 3.51 -4.98
N ILE A 209 -14.09 2.65 -5.43
CA ILE A 209 -14.07 2.11 -6.79
C ILE A 209 -15.35 1.32 -7.08
N VAL A 210 -15.67 0.36 -6.22
CA VAL A 210 -16.81 -0.55 -6.44
C VAL A 210 -18.14 0.22 -6.46
N ARG A 211 -18.33 1.15 -5.52
CA ARG A 211 -19.57 1.94 -5.43
C ARG A 211 -19.70 2.93 -6.58
N GLN A 212 -18.60 3.50 -7.08
CA GLN A 212 -18.63 4.34 -8.28
C GLN A 212 -18.93 3.52 -9.54
N ILE A 213 -18.37 2.31 -9.69
CA ILE A 213 -18.69 1.40 -10.80
C ILE A 213 -20.17 1.02 -10.81
N ARG A 214 -20.78 0.83 -9.64
CA ARG A 214 -22.21 0.53 -9.49
C ARG A 214 -23.13 1.74 -9.57
N ASN A 215 -22.60 2.95 -9.67
CA ASN A 215 -23.36 4.21 -9.58
C ASN A 215 -24.12 4.40 -8.24
N SER A 216 -23.65 3.73 -7.18
CA SER A 216 -24.24 3.78 -5.84
C SER A 216 -23.44 4.65 -4.86
N TYR A 217 -22.39 5.32 -5.35
CA TYR A 217 -21.57 6.24 -4.55
C TYR A 217 -22.38 7.47 -4.15
N SER A 218 -22.31 7.87 -2.87
CA SER A 218 -23.12 8.94 -2.31
C SER A 218 -22.34 10.20 -1.94
N GLY A 219 -23.07 11.29 -1.70
CA GLY A 219 -22.47 12.56 -1.27
C GLY A 219 -21.76 12.50 0.08
N ALA A 220 -22.24 11.66 1.01
CA ALA A 220 -21.58 11.44 2.32
C ALA A 220 -20.23 10.74 2.13
N GLU A 221 -20.20 9.72 1.29
CA GLU A 221 -19.00 8.95 0.97
C GLU A 221 -17.91 9.78 0.29
N ARG A 222 -18.31 10.76 -0.52
CA ARG A 222 -17.39 11.74 -1.11
C ARG A 222 -16.51 12.45 -0.08
N LYS A 223 -17.00 12.63 1.15
CA LYS A 223 -16.25 13.24 2.25
C LYS A 223 -15.63 12.18 3.17
N TRP A 224 -16.39 11.14 3.50
CA TRP A 224 -16.02 10.18 4.52
C TRP A 224 -14.82 9.29 4.13
N TRP A 225 -14.77 8.78 2.89
CA TRP A 225 -13.67 7.92 2.46
C TRP A 225 -12.33 8.66 2.37
N PRO A 226 -12.23 9.86 1.75
CA PRO A 226 -11.01 10.66 1.84
C PRO A 226 -10.60 10.99 3.28
N ALA A 227 -11.57 11.37 4.12
CA ALA A 227 -11.30 11.70 5.52
C ALA A 227 -10.72 10.51 6.29
N LEU A 228 -11.27 9.30 6.11
CA LEU A 228 -10.77 8.08 6.72
C LEU A 228 -9.28 7.85 6.39
N VAL A 229 -8.90 7.96 5.11
CA VAL A 229 -7.51 7.73 4.69
C VAL A 229 -6.57 8.79 5.26
N LEU A 230 -7.01 10.05 5.29
CA LEU A 230 -6.23 11.13 5.90
C LEU A 230 -6.05 10.90 7.41
N VAL A 231 -7.10 10.50 8.12
CA VAL A 231 -7.04 10.14 9.55
C VAL A 231 -6.06 8.99 9.78
N MET A 232 -6.10 7.93 8.97
CA MET A 232 -5.17 6.80 9.11
C MET A 232 -3.71 7.20 8.85
N GLY A 233 -3.46 8.07 7.87
CA GLY A 233 -2.14 8.63 7.62
C GLY A 233 -1.64 9.50 8.78
N THR A 234 -2.48 10.41 9.26
CA THR A 234 -2.16 11.26 10.42
C THR A 234 -1.92 10.44 11.68
N LEU A 235 -2.78 9.45 11.95
CA LEU A 235 -2.64 8.53 13.09
C LEU A 235 -1.28 7.84 13.05
N SER A 236 -0.89 7.26 11.92
CA SER A 236 0.40 6.56 11.78
C SER A 236 1.60 7.49 11.97
N ILE A 237 1.54 8.73 11.45
CA ILE A 237 2.63 9.70 11.62
C ILE A 237 2.72 10.16 13.08
N LEU A 238 1.61 10.56 13.70
CA LEU A 238 1.60 11.04 15.09
C LEU A 238 2.02 9.93 16.06
N TRP A 239 1.58 8.69 15.79
CA TRP A 239 2.02 7.54 16.56
C TRP A 239 3.53 7.30 16.37
N GLY A 240 4.04 7.39 15.14
CA GLY A 240 5.48 7.30 14.89
C GLY A 240 6.29 8.38 15.61
N LEU A 241 5.81 9.63 15.61
CA LEU A 241 6.41 10.74 16.36
C LEU A 241 6.38 10.48 17.88
N TRP A 242 5.29 9.91 18.40
CA TRP A 242 5.21 9.52 19.80
C TRP A 242 6.23 8.42 20.13
N VAL A 243 6.36 7.39 19.28
CA VAL A 243 7.37 6.32 19.46
C VAL A 243 8.79 6.88 19.47
N LEU A 244 9.08 7.91 18.67
CA LEU A 244 10.40 8.56 18.66
C LEU A 244 10.79 9.19 20.00
N THR A 245 9.82 9.52 20.86
CA THR A 245 10.09 10.10 22.19
C THR A 245 10.51 9.06 23.24
N ASN A 246 10.55 7.77 22.86
CA ASN A 246 11.00 6.70 23.75
C ASN A 246 12.48 6.88 24.11
N ALA A 247 12.81 6.74 25.40
CA ALA A 247 14.17 6.88 25.91
C ALA A 247 15.12 5.77 25.41
N ASP A 248 14.58 4.60 25.06
CA ASP A 248 15.33 3.51 24.45
C ASP A 248 15.50 3.77 22.93
N PRO A 249 16.73 4.01 22.44
CA PRO A 249 16.97 4.32 21.04
C PRO A 249 16.55 3.20 20.08
N GLY A 250 16.63 1.93 20.50
CA GLY A 250 16.21 0.78 19.69
C GLY A 250 14.70 0.72 19.50
N LYS A 251 13.93 1.11 20.52
CA LYS A 251 12.47 1.26 20.41
C LYS A 251 12.10 2.52 19.64
N SER A 252 12.79 3.62 19.91
CA SER A 252 12.58 4.92 19.26
C SER A 252 12.75 4.83 17.75
N SER A 253 13.77 4.12 17.25
CA SER A 253 14.04 4.01 15.81
C SER A 253 12.90 3.41 14.98
N THR A 254 12.00 2.64 15.62
CA THR A 254 10.76 2.12 14.99
C THR A 254 9.82 3.23 14.54
N GLY A 255 9.83 4.38 15.23
CA GLY A 255 8.99 5.53 14.91
C GLY A 255 9.24 6.06 13.49
N TYR A 256 10.46 5.97 12.98
CA TYR A 256 10.77 6.33 11.59
C TYR A 256 10.04 5.44 10.58
N ILE A 257 9.93 4.14 10.84
CA ILE A 257 9.18 3.21 9.99
C ILE A 257 7.69 3.58 10.01
N MET A 258 7.13 3.85 11.18
CA MET A 258 5.72 4.27 11.31
C MET A 258 5.40 5.57 10.56
N ILE A 259 6.31 6.55 10.57
CA ILE A 259 6.20 7.76 9.77
C ILE A 259 6.16 7.41 8.28
N GLY A 260 7.08 6.55 7.82
CA GLY A 260 7.10 6.04 6.44
C GLY A 260 5.79 5.36 6.03
N LEU A 261 5.24 4.51 6.91
CA LEU A 261 3.95 3.85 6.67
C LEU A 261 2.79 4.85 6.59
N GLY A 262 2.82 5.90 7.42
CA GLY A 262 1.87 7.00 7.33
C GLY A 262 1.96 7.77 6.00
N LEU A 263 3.17 7.98 5.48
CA LEU A 263 3.39 8.59 4.17
C LEU A 263 2.82 7.71 3.03
N VAL A 264 2.86 6.37 3.17
CA VAL A 264 2.17 5.46 2.25
C VAL A 264 0.65 5.67 2.29
N CYS A 265 0.05 5.84 3.48
CA CYS A 265 -1.38 6.18 3.59
C CYS A 265 -1.73 7.49 2.88
N TYR A 266 -0.91 8.55 3.02
CA TYR A 266 -1.08 9.80 2.26
C TYR A 266 -0.93 9.58 0.73
N SER A 267 0.00 8.73 0.31
CA SER A 267 0.11 8.30 -1.08
C SER A 267 -1.15 7.59 -1.59
N ILE A 268 -1.84 6.81 -0.75
CA ILE A 268 -3.13 6.18 -1.10
C ILE A 268 -4.25 7.22 -1.13
N SER A 269 -4.26 8.18 -0.21
CA SER A 269 -5.30 9.22 -0.10
C SER A 269 -5.49 9.98 -1.40
N SER A 270 -4.41 10.25 -2.13
CA SER A 270 -4.43 10.91 -3.44
C SER A 270 -5.39 10.23 -4.45
N LYS A 271 -5.49 8.89 -4.44
CA LYS A 271 -6.41 8.14 -5.32
C LYS A 271 -7.85 8.28 -4.88
N VAL A 272 -8.09 8.15 -3.58
CA VAL A 272 -9.44 8.25 -3.00
C VAL A 272 -9.99 9.65 -3.16
N ILE A 273 -9.15 10.67 -2.93
CA ILE A 273 -9.47 12.09 -3.15
C ILE A 273 -9.77 12.33 -4.64
N LEU A 274 -8.89 11.88 -5.54
CA LEU A 274 -9.11 12.04 -6.99
C LEU A 274 -10.47 11.47 -7.40
N LEU A 275 -10.75 10.20 -7.06
CA LEU A 275 -12.02 9.54 -7.38
C LEU A 275 -13.22 10.24 -6.76
N ALA A 276 -13.11 10.74 -5.53
CA ALA A 276 -14.18 11.50 -4.89
C ALA A 276 -14.40 12.88 -5.55
N VAL A 277 -13.35 13.53 -6.00
CA VAL A 277 -13.42 14.88 -6.59
C VAL A 277 -13.98 14.85 -8.00
N ILE A 278 -13.60 13.87 -8.84
CA ILE A 278 -14.10 13.71 -10.22
C ILE A 278 -15.55 13.21 -10.29
N TRP A 279 -16.08 12.65 -9.20
CA TRP A 279 -17.45 12.16 -9.18
C TRP A 279 -18.43 13.33 -9.35
N ARG A 280 -19.17 13.33 -10.47
CA ARG A 280 -20.15 14.37 -10.85
C ARG A 280 -19.61 15.80 -10.90
N ASN A 281 -18.30 15.98 -11.07
CA ASN A 281 -17.69 17.30 -11.18
C ASN A 281 -16.54 17.30 -12.19
N VAL A 282 -16.38 18.41 -12.90
CA VAL A 282 -15.19 18.70 -13.71
C VAL A 282 -14.26 19.54 -12.84
N PHE A 283 -13.07 19.02 -12.50
CA PHE A 283 -12.18 19.68 -11.53
C PHE A 283 -10.78 19.94 -12.11
N LYS A 284 -10.42 21.22 -12.28
CA LYS A 284 -9.11 21.64 -12.83
C LYS A 284 -7.91 21.35 -11.92
N LEU A 285 -8.11 21.17 -10.61
CA LEU A 285 -7.02 20.89 -9.66
C LEU A 285 -6.63 19.39 -9.60
N ALA A 286 -7.32 18.51 -10.32
CA ALA A 286 -6.96 17.09 -10.41
C ALA A 286 -5.49 16.90 -10.83
N ASN A 287 -4.98 17.81 -11.66
CA ASN A 287 -3.62 17.81 -12.19
C ASN A 287 -2.50 18.04 -11.16
N ARG A 288 -2.83 18.40 -9.91
CA ARG A 288 -1.86 18.56 -8.82
C ARG A 288 -1.88 17.41 -7.82
N ILE A 289 -2.89 16.53 -7.88
CA ILE A 289 -3.03 15.39 -6.97
C ILE A 289 -1.87 14.38 -7.10
N PRO A 290 -1.29 14.12 -8.29
CA PRO A 290 -0.11 13.26 -8.41
C PRO A 290 1.12 13.78 -7.65
N LEU A 291 1.16 15.06 -7.26
CA LEU A 291 2.27 15.60 -6.48
C LEU A 291 2.35 15.00 -5.07
N ILE A 292 1.22 14.57 -4.48
CA ILE A 292 1.19 13.99 -3.13
C ILE A 292 2.07 12.73 -3.06
N PRO A 293 1.89 11.70 -3.92
CA PRO A 293 2.77 10.55 -3.92
C PRO A 293 4.26 10.87 -4.15
N VAL A 294 4.56 11.82 -5.04
CA VAL A 294 5.95 12.26 -5.30
C VAL A 294 6.57 12.85 -4.04
N LEU A 295 5.86 13.75 -3.35
CA LEU A 295 6.33 14.34 -2.10
C LEU A 295 6.52 13.28 -1.03
N THR A 296 5.56 12.38 -0.83
CA THR A 296 5.69 11.29 0.15
C THR A 296 6.85 10.34 -0.17
N ALA A 297 7.12 10.06 -1.46
CA ALA A 297 8.26 9.25 -1.88
C ALA A 297 9.58 9.96 -1.58
N LEU A 298 9.71 11.24 -1.94
CA LEU A 298 10.89 12.05 -1.64
C LEU A 298 11.11 12.17 -0.13
N THR A 299 10.07 12.37 0.67
CA THR A 299 10.20 12.41 2.13
C THR A 299 10.70 11.07 2.68
N CYS A 300 10.19 9.93 2.22
CA CYS A 300 10.72 8.62 2.60
C CYS A 300 12.19 8.45 2.21
N LEU A 301 12.57 8.83 0.98
CA LEU A 301 13.93 8.69 0.47
C LEU A 301 14.94 9.63 1.15
N PHE A 302 14.57 10.88 1.41
CA PHE A 302 15.43 11.81 2.15
C PHE A 302 15.57 11.38 3.61
N LEU A 303 14.49 10.99 4.28
CA LEU A 303 14.57 10.47 5.64
C LEU A 303 15.44 9.21 5.69
N SER A 304 15.28 8.31 4.71
CA SER A 304 16.16 7.15 4.54
C SER A 304 17.63 7.55 4.40
N ALA A 305 17.96 8.55 3.56
CA ALA A 305 19.32 9.05 3.38
C ALA A 305 19.93 9.59 4.68
N PHE A 306 19.18 10.37 5.46
CA PHE A 306 19.66 10.83 6.78
C PHE A 306 19.89 9.65 7.73
N LEU A 307 19.03 8.63 7.73
CA LEU A 307 19.22 7.45 8.58
C LEU A 307 20.37 6.55 8.10
N PHE A 308 20.70 6.53 6.80
CA PHE A 308 21.92 5.88 6.31
C PHE A 308 23.16 6.51 6.92
N GLU A 309 23.22 7.85 6.96
CA GLU A 309 24.31 8.57 7.62
C GLU A 309 24.37 8.24 9.12
N MET A 310 23.21 8.27 9.80
CA MET A 310 23.12 7.92 11.22
C MET A 310 23.50 6.46 11.51
N THR A 311 23.39 5.56 10.52
CA THR A 311 23.82 4.16 10.67
C THR A 311 25.33 4.06 10.89
N THR A 312 26.13 5.02 10.40
CA THR A 312 27.58 5.06 10.66
C THR A 312 27.92 5.35 12.12
N LEU A 313 26.98 5.95 12.86
CA LEU A 313 27.11 6.30 14.26
C LEU A 313 26.46 5.25 15.17
N ASN A 314 25.33 4.68 14.76
CA ASN A 314 24.60 3.69 15.53
C ASN A 314 23.74 2.76 14.65
N ASP A 315 23.97 1.45 14.79
CA ASP A 315 23.30 0.41 13.99
C ASP A 315 21.79 0.28 14.22
N ILE A 316 21.22 0.89 15.27
CA ILE A 316 19.75 0.93 15.48
C ILE A 316 18.99 1.57 14.31
N TYR A 317 19.66 2.44 13.54
CA TYR A 317 19.10 3.11 12.39
C TYR A 317 19.22 2.30 11.09
N PHE A 318 19.91 1.15 11.14
CA PHE A 318 20.08 0.29 9.98
C PHE A 318 18.74 -0.14 9.41
N VAL A 319 17.88 -0.78 10.21
CA VAL A 319 16.56 -1.27 9.76
C VAL A 319 15.68 -0.15 9.20
N PRO A 320 15.39 0.95 9.93
CA PRO A 320 14.51 1.99 9.43
C PRO A 320 15.05 2.68 8.16
N ALA A 321 16.37 2.87 8.01
CA ALA A 321 16.95 3.45 6.80
C ALA A 321 16.59 2.64 5.55
N ARG A 322 16.77 1.32 5.57
CA ARG A 322 16.51 0.45 4.43
C ARG A 322 15.03 0.26 4.16
N VAL A 323 14.23 0.10 5.22
CA VAL A 323 12.77 -0.05 5.09
C VAL A 323 12.18 1.22 4.48
N LEU A 324 12.61 2.42 4.91
CA LEU A 324 12.16 3.69 4.32
C LEU A 324 12.52 3.83 2.83
N ALA A 325 13.68 3.34 2.39
CA ALA A 325 14.03 3.30 0.97
C ALA A 325 13.01 2.48 0.17
N GLY A 326 12.65 1.29 0.67
CA GLY A 326 11.61 0.44 0.08
C GLY A 326 10.23 1.09 0.08
N LEU A 327 9.83 1.72 1.20
CA LEU A 327 8.56 2.48 1.28
C LEU A 327 8.54 3.67 0.32
N GLY A 328 9.67 4.33 0.09
CA GLY A 328 9.83 5.35 -0.95
C GLY A 328 9.53 4.81 -2.35
N GLY A 329 10.02 3.62 -2.67
CA GLY A 329 9.68 2.89 -3.91
C GLY A 329 8.19 2.58 -4.04
N ILE A 330 7.51 2.23 -2.94
CA ILE A 330 6.05 2.03 -2.93
C ILE A 330 5.32 3.35 -3.20
N CYS A 331 5.67 4.44 -2.50
CA CYS A 331 5.09 5.77 -2.74
C CYS A 331 5.28 6.22 -4.21
N PHE A 332 6.46 5.98 -4.77
CA PHE A 332 6.73 6.28 -6.19
C PHE A 332 5.91 5.39 -7.14
N THR A 333 5.68 4.13 -6.79
CA THR A 333 4.75 3.28 -7.53
C THR A 333 3.33 3.84 -7.48
N LEU A 334 2.90 4.33 -6.30
CA LEU A 334 1.59 4.92 -6.10
C LEU A 334 1.39 6.23 -6.89
N PHE A 335 2.46 6.99 -7.18
CA PHE A 335 2.43 8.11 -8.14
C PHE A 335 1.93 7.63 -9.51
N SER A 336 2.56 6.59 -10.07
CA SER A 336 2.19 6.08 -11.40
C SER A 336 0.71 5.71 -11.49
N ILE A 337 0.15 5.11 -10.43
CA ILE A 337 -1.27 4.75 -10.38
C ILE A 337 -2.19 5.97 -10.37
N VAL A 338 -1.86 7.03 -9.62
CA VAL A 338 -2.66 8.27 -9.62
C VAL A 338 -2.62 8.94 -10.99
N SER A 339 -1.45 9.00 -11.62
CA SER A 339 -1.31 9.54 -12.97
C SER A 339 -2.11 8.75 -14.01
N ILE A 340 -2.21 7.43 -13.86
CA ILE A 340 -3.11 6.59 -14.67
C ILE A 340 -4.57 6.97 -14.45
N LEU A 341 -5.00 7.10 -13.18
CA LEU A 341 -6.38 7.45 -12.84
C LEU A 341 -6.76 8.82 -13.39
N GLU A 342 -5.89 9.81 -13.24
CA GLU A 342 -6.08 11.15 -13.79
C GLU A 342 -6.22 11.10 -15.31
N SER A 343 -5.26 10.47 -15.99
CA SER A 343 -5.28 10.31 -17.45
C SER A 343 -6.50 9.52 -17.96
N GLY A 344 -7.02 8.61 -17.14
CA GLY A 344 -8.20 7.80 -17.46
C GLY A 344 -9.52 8.54 -17.26
N THR A 345 -9.52 9.63 -16.46
CA THR A 345 -10.73 10.33 -16.01
C THR A 345 -10.83 11.76 -16.56
N SER A 346 -9.82 12.25 -17.26
CA SER A 346 -9.75 13.60 -17.84
C SER A 346 -10.58 13.83 -19.12
N ASN A 347 -11.48 12.90 -19.48
CA ASN A 347 -12.27 12.93 -20.72
C ASN A 347 -13.76 13.15 -20.49
#